data_AF-A0A9D3UFC8-F1
#
_entry.id   AF-A0A9D3UFC8-F1
#
_cell.length_a   1.000
_cell.length_b   1.000
_cell.length_c   1.000
_cell.angle_alpha   90.00
_cell.angle_beta   90.00
_cell.angle_gamma   90.00
#
_symmetry.space_group_name_H-M   'P 1'
#
loop_
_entity.id
_entity.type
_entity.pdbx_description
1 polymer ?
#
loop_
_entity_poly.entity_id
_entity_poly.type
_entity_poly.pdbx_seq_one_letter_code
_entity_poly.pdbx_strand_id
1 'polypeptide(L)'
;MARLPLIVQSEKRKKIGLAITIWLQMCTVASWFLVALGAIHNLHTYRRRFRSYILDFYAKRDYVKRLVYASDETCIEQLRMNRIIFFKLCEMLQTLEGLKSSRNMLVDEQVAMFLHIISYHLKNRVIKHHFNRSGETVSRSFHNVLNAFIRLQDVLFKKAKPIIANSTYPRRKWFKVLE
;
A
#
# COMPACT_ATOMS: atom_id res chain seq x y z
N MET A 1 54.46 11.85 63.75
CA MET A 1 53.80 12.00 62.43
C MET A 1 54.84 11.74 61.33
N ALA A 2 54.84 10.55 60.71
CA ALA A 2 55.85 10.18 59.72
C ALA A 2 55.57 10.86 58.36
N ARG A 3 56.46 11.75 57.92
CA ARG A 3 56.40 12.35 56.58
C ARG A 3 57.00 11.37 55.57
N LEU A 4 56.15 10.78 54.74
CA LEU A 4 56.58 9.94 53.62
C LEU A 4 57.45 10.76 52.63
N PRO A 5 58.54 10.19 52.08
CA PRO A 5 59.41 10.89 51.15
C PRO A 5 58.67 11.29 49.87
N LEU A 6 58.85 12.55 49.44
CA LEU A 6 58.17 13.17 48.28
C LEU A 6 58.28 12.33 46.99
N ILE A 7 59.39 11.60 46.82
CA ILE A 7 59.64 10.71 45.68
C ILE A 7 58.62 9.57 45.62
N VAL A 8 58.30 8.93 46.76
CA VAL A 8 57.34 7.82 46.86
C VAL A 8 55.91 8.31 46.61
N GLN A 9 55.59 9.56 46.98
CA GLN A 9 54.31 10.18 46.66
C GLN A 9 54.17 10.49 45.16
N SER A 10 55.25 10.86 44.46
CA SER A 10 55.22 11.12 43.01
C SER A 10 54.97 9.85 42.18
N GLU A 11 55.60 8.73 42.56
CA GLU A 11 55.42 7.43 41.89
C GLU A 11 54.02 6.86 42.10
N LYS A 12 53.45 7.00 43.31
CA LYS A 12 52.04 6.67 43.56
C LYS A 12 51.10 7.49 42.69
N ARG A 13 51.32 8.80 42.54
CA ARG A 13 50.50 9.68 41.69
C ARG A 13 50.57 9.28 40.21
N LYS A 14 51.74 8.90 39.69
CA LYS A 14 51.91 8.41 38.30
C LYS A 14 51.13 7.11 38.06
N LYS A 15 51.19 6.15 38.99
CA LYS A 15 50.43 4.88 38.90
C LYS A 15 48.92 5.11 38.96
N ILE A 16 48.47 6.02 39.82
CA ILE A 16 47.05 6.43 39.89
C ILE A 16 46.62 7.08 38.57
N GLY A 17 47.45 7.96 37.99
CA GLY A 17 47.20 8.57 36.69
C GLY A 17 47.05 7.53 35.57
N LEU A 18 47.97 6.56 35.48
CA LEU A 18 47.90 5.45 34.52
C LEU A 18 46.60 4.63 34.69
N ALA A 19 46.25 4.28 35.93
CA ALA A 19 45.01 3.55 36.20
C ALA A 19 43.76 4.35 35.79
N ILE A 20 43.73 5.66 36.04
CA ILE A 20 42.64 6.55 35.60
C ILE A 20 42.56 6.61 34.07
N THR A 21 43.70 6.70 33.36
CA THR A 21 43.68 6.70 31.89
C THR A 21 43.17 5.40 31.30
N ILE A 22 43.58 4.25 31.86
CA ILE A 22 43.09 2.94 31.44
C ILE A 22 41.59 2.82 31.73
N TRP A 23 41.14 3.29 32.89
CA TRP A 23 39.72 3.30 33.25
C TRP A 23 38.88 4.17 32.30
N LEU A 24 39.34 5.38 31.98
CA LEU A 24 38.70 6.24 30.98
C LEU A 24 38.63 5.56 29.60
N GLN A 25 39.71 4.92 29.17
CA GLN A 25 39.71 4.14 27.93
C GLN A 25 38.68 3.02 27.95
N MET A 26 38.60 2.24 29.04
CA MET A 26 37.58 1.20 29.21
C MET A 26 36.16 1.78 29.13
N CYS A 27 35.89 2.93 29.77
CA CYS A 27 34.59 3.60 29.69
C CYS A 27 34.24 4.05 28.26
N THR A 28 35.22 4.57 27.51
CA THR A 28 34.97 4.99 26.11
C THR A 28 34.65 3.79 25.22
N VAL A 29 35.38 2.69 25.34
CA VAL A 29 35.12 1.46 24.57
C VAL A 29 33.74 0.89 24.90
N ALA A 30 33.36 0.87 26.19
CA ALA A 30 32.04 0.44 26.62
C ALA A 30 30.92 1.33 26.03
N SER A 31 31.12 2.65 25.99
CA SER A 31 30.17 3.58 25.40
C SER A 31 30.00 3.34 23.89
N TRP A 32 31.10 3.20 23.13
CA TRP A 32 31.05 2.87 21.70
C TRP A 32 30.35 1.55 21.43
N PHE A 33 30.57 0.53 22.28
CA PHE A 33 29.90 -0.75 22.18
C PHE A 33 28.37 -0.63 22.36
N LEU A 34 27.91 0.12 23.35
CA LEU A 34 26.48 0.36 23.58
C LEU A 34 25.83 1.14 22.41
N VAL A 35 26.53 2.14 21.86
CA VAL A 35 26.06 2.88 20.68
C VAL A 35 25.96 1.95 19.46
N ALA A 36 26.96 1.08 19.25
CA ALA A 36 26.93 0.10 18.16
C ALA A 36 25.75 -0.87 18.31
N LEU A 37 25.50 -1.40 19.52
CA LEU A 37 24.34 -2.25 19.78
C LEU A 37 23.01 -1.51 19.55
N GLY A 38 22.92 -0.24 19.99
CA GLY A 38 21.75 0.61 19.75
C GLY A 38 21.51 0.86 18.27
N ALA A 39 22.56 1.14 17.50
CA ALA A 39 22.49 1.32 16.05
C ALA A 39 22.10 0.02 15.33
N ILE A 40 22.65 -1.13 15.73
CA ILE A 40 22.30 -2.44 15.18
C ILE A 40 20.84 -2.76 15.51
N HIS A 41 20.38 -2.52 16.74
CA HIS A 41 18.99 -2.74 17.13
C HIS A 41 18.04 -1.82 16.37
N ASN A 42 18.38 -0.54 16.23
CA ASN A 42 17.59 0.42 15.44
C ASN A 42 17.53 -0.01 13.96
N LEU A 43 18.67 -0.35 13.36
CA LEU A 43 18.73 -0.83 11.98
C LEU A 43 17.97 -2.15 11.81
N HIS A 44 18.08 -3.08 12.75
CA HIS A 44 17.41 -4.37 12.71
C HIS A 44 15.90 -4.22 12.88
N THR A 45 15.44 -3.41 13.84
CA THR A 45 14.01 -3.13 14.04
C THR A 45 13.42 -2.33 12.88
N TYR A 46 14.14 -1.32 12.37
CA TYR A 46 13.76 -0.56 11.18
C TYR A 46 13.69 -1.46 9.94
N ARG A 47 14.73 -2.25 9.65
CA ARG A 47 14.76 -3.19 8.52
C ARG A 47 13.69 -4.27 8.67
N ARG A 48 13.48 -4.83 9.86
CA ARG A 48 12.42 -5.82 10.10
C ARG A 48 11.04 -5.23 9.86
N ARG A 49 10.79 -4.03 10.37
CA ARG A 49 9.52 -3.34 10.17
C ARG A 49 9.29 -3.02 8.69
N PHE A 50 10.29 -2.47 8.00
CA PHE A 50 10.22 -2.20 6.57
C PHE A 50 9.99 -3.47 5.75
N ARG A 51 10.77 -4.53 6.02
CA ARG A 51 10.60 -5.84 5.37
C ARG A 51 9.22 -6.42 5.63
N SER A 52 8.72 -6.33 6.86
CA SER A 52 7.38 -6.79 7.22
C SER A 52 6.29 -6.03 6.47
N TYR A 53 6.38 -4.70 6.36
CA TYR A 53 5.42 -3.91 5.57
C TYR A 53 5.47 -4.26 4.08
N ILE A 54 6.66 -4.41 3.51
CA ILE A 54 6.82 -4.78 2.09
C ILE A 54 6.25 -6.18 1.83
N LEU A 55 6.56 -7.15 2.69
CA LEU A 55 6.08 -8.52 2.54
C LEU A 55 4.56 -8.58 2.64
N ASP A 56 3.98 -7.86 3.60
CA ASP A 56 2.52 -7.74 3.77
C ASP A 56 1.85 -7.07 2.55
N PHE A 57 2.49 -6.03 1.98
CA PHE A 57 2.03 -5.39 0.75
C PHE A 57 2.00 -6.36 -0.44
N TYR A 58 3.08 -7.13 -0.65
CA TYR A 58 3.12 -8.13 -1.72
C TYR A 58 2.13 -9.27 -1.50
N ALA A 59 2.00 -9.74 -0.25
CA ALA A 59 1.05 -10.79 0.10
C ALA A 59 -0.40 -10.35 -0.15
N LYS A 60 -0.76 -9.11 0.18
CA LYS A 60 -2.11 -8.55 -0.10
C LYS A 60 -2.39 -8.43 -1.61
N ARG A 61 -1.37 -8.12 -2.42
CA ARG A 61 -1.50 -8.02 -3.88
C ARG A 61 -1.55 -9.37 -4.60
N ASP A 62 -1.25 -10.46 -3.92
CA ASP A 62 -1.24 -11.80 -4.50
C ASP A 62 -2.61 -12.19 -5.09
N TYR A 63 -3.70 -11.77 -4.43
CA TYR A 63 -5.05 -11.99 -4.96
C TYR A 63 -5.30 -11.24 -6.27
N VAL A 64 -4.91 -9.97 -6.37
CA VAL A 64 -5.03 -9.17 -7.61
C VAL A 64 -4.23 -9.79 -8.75
N LYS A 65 -3.03 -10.31 -8.44
CA LYS A 65 -2.20 -11.02 -9.43
C LYS A 65 -2.93 -12.21 -10.02
N ARG A 66 -3.58 -13.03 -9.19
CA ARG A 66 -4.40 -14.16 -9.66
C ARG A 66 -5.65 -13.72 -10.43
N LEU A 67 -6.27 -12.62 -9.99
CA LEU A 67 -7.54 -12.14 -10.55
C LEU A 67 -7.38 -11.49 -11.93
N VAL A 68 -6.29 -10.75 -12.13
CA VAL A 68 -6.08 -9.90 -13.30
C VAL A 68 -4.89 -10.35 -14.14
N TYR A 69 -3.77 -10.71 -13.50
CA TYR A 69 -2.50 -10.87 -14.21
C TYR A 69 -2.22 -12.31 -14.66
N ALA A 70 -3.00 -13.29 -14.21
CA ALA A 70 -2.79 -14.70 -14.53
C ALA A 70 -3.00 -15.02 -16.02
N SER A 71 -4.14 -14.62 -16.59
CA SER A 71 -4.44 -14.77 -18.03
C SER A 71 -5.57 -13.83 -18.46
N ASP A 72 -5.82 -13.67 -19.77
CA ASP A 72 -6.98 -12.89 -20.23
C ASP A 72 -8.30 -13.60 -19.93
N GLU A 73 -8.34 -14.92 -19.99
CA GLU A 73 -9.53 -15.73 -19.64
C GLU A 73 -9.92 -15.52 -18.19
N THR A 74 -8.96 -15.62 -17.27
CA THR A 74 -9.21 -15.37 -15.83
C THR A 74 -9.68 -13.94 -15.59
N CYS A 75 -9.07 -12.94 -16.24
CA CYS A 75 -9.51 -11.55 -16.11
C CYS A 75 -10.94 -11.36 -16.62
N ILE A 76 -11.30 -11.98 -17.76
CA ILE A 76 -12.66 -11.92 -18.32
C ILE A 76 -13.66 -12.62 -17.40
N GLU A 77 -13.33 -13.80 -16.90
CA GLU A 77 -14.19 -14.52 -15.98
C GLU A 77 -14.45 -13.68 -14.74
N GLN A 78 -13.37 -13.17 -14.13
CA GLN A 78 -13.40 -12.57 -12.80
C GLN A 78 -13.86 -11.10 -12.77
N LEU A 79 -13.52 -10.33 -13.81
CA LEU A 79 -13.79 -8.89 -13.91
C LEU A 79 -14.71 -8.51 -15.08
N ARG A 80 -15.14 -9.47 -15.91
CA ARG A 80 -15.95 -9.26 -17.12
C ARG A 80 -15.27 -8.40 -18.19
N MET A 81 -13.95 -8.31 -18.17
CA MET A 81 -13.14 -7.59 -19.16
C MET A 81 -11.78 -8.26 -19.35
N ASN A 82 -11.20 -8.11 -20.54
CA ASN A 82 -9.82 -8.55 -20.77
C ASN A 82 -8.80 -7.61 -20.09
N ARG A 83 -7.53 -8.03 -20.03
CA ARG A 83 -6.50 -7.25 -19.32
C ARG A 83 -6.22 -5.91 -19.99
N ILE A 84 -6.26 -5.86 -21.32
CA ILE A 84 -5.99 -4.63 -22.08
C ILE A 84 -7.03 -3.56 -21.74
N ILE A 85 -8.32 -3.91 -21.77
CA ILE A 85 -9.41 -2.99 -21.42
C ILE A 85 -9.32 -2.60 -19.94
N PHE A 86 -9.00 -3.55 -19.06
CA PHE A 86 -8.79 -3.27 -17.64
C PHE A 86 -7.71 -2.21 -17.40
N PHE A 87 -6.53 -2.33 -18.04
CA PHE A 87 -5.47 -1.34 -17.90
C PHE A 87 -5.88 0.01 -18.50
N LYS A 88 -6.58 0.00 -19.65
CA LYS A 88 -7.05 1.24 -20.25
C LYS A 88 -8.05 1.97 -19.35
N LEU A 89 -8.94 1.23 -18.71
CA LEU A 89 -9.86 1.76 -17.71
C LEU A 89 -9.11 2.34 -16.50
N CYS A 90 -8.12 1.63 -15.97
CA CYS A 90 -7.31 2.12 -14.86
C CYS A 90 -6.55 3.42 -15.22
N GLU A 91 -6.05 3.53 -16.46
CA GLU A 91 -5.42 4.74 -16.97
C GLU A 91 -6.42 5.90 -17.06
N MET A 92 -7.61 5.67 -17.61
CA MET A 92 -8.67 6.69 -17.72
C MET A 92 -9.11 7.19 -16.34
N LEU A 93 -9.33 6.30 -15.38
CA LEU A 93 -9.72 6.68 -14.02
C LEU A 93 -8.63 7.48 -13.29
N GLN A 94 -7.35 7.21 -13.59
CA GLN A 94 -6.23 7.97 -13.03
C GLN A 94 -6.10 9.36 -13.66
N THR A 95 -6.16 9.41 -14.99
CA THR A 95 -5.85 10.62 -15.76
C THR A 95 -7.01 11.61 -15.81
N LEU A 96 -8.23 11.13 -16.02
CA LEU A 96 -9.41 11.98 -16.20
C LEU A 96 -10.07 12.29 -14.86
N GLU A 97 -10.12 11.31 -13.96
CA GLU A 97 -10.89 11.43 -12.70
C GLU A 97 -10.04 11.63 -11.46
N GLY A 98 -8.72 11.50 -11.59
CA GLY A 98 -7.78 11.73 -10.49
C GLY A 98 -7.83 10.64 -9.42
N LEU A 99 -8.23 9.40 -9.76
CA LEU A 99 -8.15 8.27 -8.85
C LEU A 99 -6.67 7.99 -8.53
N LYS A 100 -6.27 8.14 -7.26
CA LYS A 100 -4.87 8.00 -6.83
C LYS A 100 -4.64 6.70 -6.06
N SER A 101 -3.42 6.17 -6.17
CA SER A 101 -2.94 5.13 -5.28
C SER A 101 -2.83 5.68 -3.86
N SER A 102 -3.24 4.88 -2.88
CA SER A 102 -2.95 5.14 -1.47
C SER A 102 -1.62 4.49 -1.07
N ARG A 103 -1.09 4.86 0.10
CA ARG A 103 0.14 4.26 0.66
C ARG A 103 0.15 2.74 0.65
N ASN A 104 -1.02 2.12 0.84
CA ASN A 104 -1.13 0.67 0.99
C ASN A 104 -1.85 0.00 -0.18
N MET A 105 -2.41 0.72 -1.15
CA MET A 105 -3.29 0.15 -2.18
C MET A 105 -3.16 0.93 -3.48
N LEU A 106 -2.77 0.23 -4.55
CA LEU A 106 -2.61 0.82 -5.88
C LEU A 106 -3.95 0.93 -6.61
N VAL A 107 -3.99 1.69 -7.71
CA VAL A 107 -5.23 1.96 -8.44
C VAL A 107 -5.79 0.69 -9.09
N ASP A 108 -4.93 -0.13 -9.68
CA ASP A 108 -5.32 -1.42 -10.24
C ASP A 108 -6.02 -2.31 -9.20
N GLU A 109 -5.51 -2.37 -7.97
CA GLU A 109 -6.14 -3.12 -6.89
C GLU A 109 -7.50 -2.55 -6.49
N GLN A 110 -7.65 -1.22 -6.43
CA GLN A 110 -8.93 -0.57 -6.13
C GLN A 110 -9.97 -0.89 -7.21
N VAL A 111 -9.59 -0.75 -8.49
CA VAL A 111 -10.47 -0.98 -9.64
C VAL A 111 -10.81 -2.46 -9.78
N ALA A 112 -9.84 -3.36 -9.62
CA ALA A 112 -10.08 -4.80 -9.64
C ALA A 112 -11.05 -5.23 -8.53
N MET A 113 -10.90 -4.68 -7.32
CA MET A 113 -11.81 -4.95 -6.21
C MET A 113 -13.24 -4.49 -6.51
N PHE A 114 -13.39 -3.27 -7.03
CA PHE A 114 -14.69 -2.74 -7.44
C PHE A 114 -15.36 -3.59 -8.51
N LEU A 115 -14.64 -3.91 -9.58
CA LEU A 115 -15.13 -4.71 -10.69
C LEU A 115 -15.53 -6.12 -10.23
N HIS A 116 -14.73 -6.74 -9.37
CA HIS A 116 -15.03 -8.06 -8.85
C HIS A 116 -16.29 -8.07 -7.96
N ILE A 117 -16.49 -7.02 -7.15
CA ILE A 117 -17.72 -6.84 -6.37
C ILE A 117 -18.95 -6.79 -7.27
N ILE A 118 -18.93 -5.94 -8.30
CA ILE A 118 -20.11 -5.76 -9.17
C ILE A 118 -20.33 -6.96 -10.08
N SER A 119 -19.27 -7.68 -10.49
CA SER A 119 -19.35 -8.81 -11.41
C SER A 119 -20.03 -10.05 -10.82
N TYR A 120 -20.00 -10.19 -9.49
CA TYR A 120 -20.51 -11.35 -8.76
C TYR A 120 -21.38 -10.98 -7.55
N HIS A 121 -21.72 -9.70 -7.38
CA HIS A 121 -22.49 -9.19 -6.23
C HIS A 121 -21.89 -9.58 -4.87
N LEU A 122 -20.56 -9.51 -4.74
CA LEU A 122 -19.87 -9.96 -3.55
C LEU A 122 -20.09 -9.01 -2.36
N LYS A 123 -20.32 -9.61 -1.19
CA LYS A 123 -20.46 -8.86 0.07
C LYS A 123 -19.09 -8.39 0.56
N ASN A 124 -19.03 -7.23 1.22
CA ASN A 124 -17.81 -6.67 1.81
C ASN A 124 -17.05 -7.70 2.68
N ARG A 125 -17.78 -8.53 3.45
CA ARG A 125 -17.20 -9.60 4.28
C ARG A 125 -16.39 -10.67 3.52
N VAL A 126 -16.70 -10.89 2.24
CA VAL A 126 -16.01 -11.86 1.38
C VAL A 126 -14.77 -11.21 0.78
N ILE A 127 -14.93 -10.00 0.24
CA ILE A 127 -13.85 -9.22 -0.36
C ILE A 127 -12.75 -8.88 0.64
N LYS A 128 -13.11 -8.49 1.88
CA LYS A 128 -12.13 -8.21 2.93
C LYS A 128 -11.19 -9.40 3.17
N HIS A 129 -11.70 -10.63 3.03
CA HIS A 129 -10.93 -11.84 3.19
C HIS A 129 -10.05 -12.12 1.96
N HIS A 130 -10.61 -12.04 0.75
CA HIS A 130 -9.87 -12.25 -0.49
C HIS A 130 -8.69 -11.29 -0.69
N PHE A 131 -8.91 -10.00 -0.44
CA PHE A 131 -7.88 -8.97 -0.60
C PHE A 131 -7.05 -8.76 0.68
N ASN A 132 -7.37 -9.47 1.77
CA ASN A 132 -6.77 -9.29 3.09
C ASN A 132 -6.72 -7.81 3.52
N ARG A 133 -7.87 -7.13 3.39
CA ARG A 133 -8.05 -5.70 3.74
C ARG A 133 -9.10 -5.55 4.83
N SER A 134 -9.08 -4.45 5.57
CA SER A 134 -10.19 -4.15 6.48
C SER A 134 -11.46 -3.85 5.68
N GLY A 135 -12.63 -4.17 6.23
CA GLY A 135 -13.92 -3.88 5.57
C GLY A 135 -14.15 -2.38 5.35
N GLU A 136 -13.56 -1.54 6.21
CA GLU A 136 -13.53 -0.08 6.01
C GLU A 136 -12.71 0.29 4.76
N THR A 137 -11.52 -0.31 4.59
CA THR A 137 -10.67 -0.07 3.41
C THR A 137 -11.40 -0.49 2.13
N VAL A 138 -12.06 -1.65 2.14
CA VAL A 138 -12.87 -2.14 1.02
C VAL A 138 -13.99 -1.15 0.69
N SER A 139 -14.74 -0.70 1.70
CA SER A 139 -15.82 0.27 1.50
C SER A 139 -15.29 1.58 0.93
N ARG A 140 -14.22 2.14 1.51
CA ARG A 140 -13.61 3.39 1.03
C ARG A 140 -13.13 3.28 -0.41
N SER A 141 -12.41 2.19 -0.73
CA SER A 141 -11.95 1.91 -2.10
C SER A 141 -13.12 1.80 -3.07
N PHE A 142 -14.18 1.07 -2.69
CA PHE A 142 -15.36 0.90 -3.52
C PHE A 142 -16.02 2.24 -3.86
N HIS A 143 -16.25 3.09 -2.86
CA HIS A 143 -16.88 4.41 -3.08
C HIS A 143 -15.98 5.36 -3.86
N ASN A 144 -14.67 5.35 -3.62
CA ASN A 144 -13.72 6.16 -4.40
C ASN A 144 -13.76 5.81 -5.89
N VAL A 145 -13.75 4.51 -6.19
CA VAL A 145 -13.83 4.02 -7.57
C VAL A 145 -15.20 4.31 -8.17
N LEU A 146 -16.29 4.08 -7.43
CA LEU A 146 -17.64 4.40 -7.87
C LEU A 146 -17.80 5.87 -8.25
N ASN A 147 -17.32 6.78 -7.40
CA ASN A 147 -17.38 8.22 -7.65
C ASN A 147 -16.58 8.61 -8.90
N ALA A 148 -15.39 8.02 -9.07
CA ALA A 148 -14.60 8.23 -10.28
C ALA A 148 -15.35 7.71 -11.53
N PHE A 149 -15.95 6.52 -11.46
CA PHE A 149 -16.75 5.96 -12.55
C PHE A 149 -17.96 6.81 -12.93
N ILE A 150 -18.69 7.33 -11.95
CA ILE A 150 -19.87 8.19 -12.18
C ILE A 150 -19.45 9.46 -12.91
N ARG A 151 -18.29 10.03 -12.61
CA ARG A 151 -17.79 11.22 -13.31
C ARG A 151 -17.28 10.89 -14.72
N LEU A 152 -16.68 9.71 -14.90
CA LEU A 152 -16.22 9.21 -16.19
C LEU A 152 -17.38 8.77 -17.12
N GLN A 153 -18.61 8.73 -16.62
CA GLN A 153 -19.77 8.22 -17.33
C GLN A 153 -20.01 8.92 -18.67
N ASP A 154 -19.73 10.22 -18.78
CA ASP A 154 -19.97 11.00 -19.99
C ASP A 154 -19.01 10.61 -21.13
N VAL A 155 -17.86 10.05 -20.79
CA VAL A 155 -16.85 9.55 -21.75
C VAL A 155 -17.12 8.09 -22.09
N LEU A 156 -17.51 7.28 -21.11
CA LEU A 156 -17.72 5.84 -21.28
C LEU A 156 -19.07 5.50 -21.94
N PHE A 157 -20.14 6.21 -21.57
CA PHE A 157 -21.48 5.89 -22.03
C PHE A 157 -21.83 6.69 -23.27
N LYS A 158 -22.24 5.95 -24.30
CA LYS A 158 -22.81 6.55 -25.50
C LYS A 158 -24.12 7.24 -25.12
N LYS A 159 -24.20 8.55 -25.35
CA LYS A 159 -25.45 9.31 -25.21
C LYS A 159 -26.54 8.64 -26.04
N ALA A 160 -27.66 8.33 -25.40
CA ALA A 160 -28.80 7.74 -26.08
C ALA A 160 -29.29 8.70 -27.17
N LYS A 161 -29.36 8.21 -28.41
CA LYS A 161 -29.99 8.97 -29.50
C LYS A 161 -31.51 8.94 -29.28
N PRO A 162 -32.21 10.08 -29.37
CA PRO A 162 -33.66 10.09 -29.25
C PRO A 162 -34.27 9.18 -30.32
N ILE A 163 -35.22 8.35 -29.90
CA ILE A 163 -35.89 7.39 -30.78
C ILE A 163 -36.95 8.17 -31.55
N ILE A 164 -36.68 8.44 -32.83
CA ILE A 164 -37.64 9.10 -33.74
C ILE A 164 -38.91 8.25 -33.83
N ALA A 165 -40.08 8.90 -33.83
CA ALA A 165 -41.41 8.27 -33.77
C ALA A 165 -41.65 7.16 -34.83
N ASN A 166 -40.86 7.16 -35.89
CA ASN A 166 -40.99 6.33 -37.10
C ASN A 166 -40.14 5.04 -37.05
N SER A 167 -39.57 4.66 -35.90
CA SER A 167 -38.70 3.47 -35.85
C SER A 167 -39.49 2.17 -36.06
N THR A 168 -39.13 1.40 -37.08
CA THR A 168 -39.75 0.14 -37.53
C THR A 168 -39.67 -1.02 -36.51
N TYR A 169 -38.86 -0.90 -35.46
CA TYR A 169 -38.64 -1.97 -34.48
C TYR A 169 -39.72 -1.99 -33.38
N PRO A 170 -40.53 -3.06 -33.24
CA PRO A 170 -41.66 -3.12 -32.31
C PRO A 170 -41.28 -2.87 -30.83
N ARG A 171 -40.09 -3.31 -30.40
CA ARG A 171 -39.61 -3.19 -29.02
C ARG A 171 -39.28 -1.75 -28.58
N ARG A 172 -39.09 -0.82 -29.52
CA ARG A 172 -38.70 0.57 -29.22
C ARG A 172 -39.89 1.50 -28.96
N LYS A 173 -41.12 1.02 -29.12
CA LYS A 173 -42.35 1.80 -28.93
C LYS A 173 -42.53 2.31 -27.48
N TRP A 174 -42.03 1.59 -26.49
CA TRP A 174 -42.16 1.92 -25.05
C TRP A 174 -41.17 2.98 -24.55
N PHE A 175 -40.20 3.36 -25.37
CA PHE A 175 -39.13 4.31 -25.00
C PHE A 175 -39.24 5.62 -25.80
N LYS A 176 -40.41 5.89 -26.40
CA LYS A 176 -40.68 7.16 -27.07
C LYS A 176 -40.76 8.25 -26.00
N VAL A 177 -39.96 9.30 -26.16
CA VAL A 177 -40.11 10.52 -25.36
C VAL A 177 -41.35 11.23 -25.91
N LEU A 178 -42.36 11.41 -25.08
CA LEU A 178 -43.50 12.26 -25.40
C LEU A 178 -43.00 13.71 -25.31
N GLU A 179 -42.96 14.40 -26.46
CA GLU A 179 -42.89 15.87 -26.49
C GLU A 179 -44.22 16.47 -26.05
#